data_AF-A0A9P8D9Z6-F1
#
_entry.id   AF-A0A9P8D9Z6-F1
#
_cell.length_a   1.000
_cell.length_b   1.000
_cell.length_c   1.000
_cell.angle_alpha   90.00
_cell.angle_beta   90.00
_cell.angle_gamma   90.00
#
_symmetry.space_group_name_H-M   'P 1'
#
loop_
_entity.id
_entity.type
_entity.pdbx_description
1 polymer ?
#
loop_
_entity_poly.entity_id
_entity_poly.type
_entity_poly.pdbx_seq_one_letter_code
_entity_poly.pdbx_strand_id
1 'polypeptide(L)'
;MHCRSNEVPYAGDFFYIGGRSAKGASGTITVDQIYTQKHTLVFFHGGGLSGSTWLNTPDNREEWASYFTKRGYVVYLVNNNAIGRSAENAFSSFPMAAGSATETVMKFFTSPENYETYTQAKLHTQWPGTGANGDPVYNQFKKSLISLTTNFVCQENAPRAGGRELLSLLGEKAFLISHSLGSRNPLLLSNDCPEYIAGSINLEAATSLFWFYAEGLGGCAGSPWGLTNTPVTYDPLSAAHPLESESVGEETLAHRNCYPQVKPARKLPQINKVPYLLLTGEASVHITYDHCVIDFLKQAGGKPQWIKSGDWGFKGNGHFLYVEKNNIQITGIVDTWVQKNSFNGTNSA
;
A
#
# COMPACT_ATOMS: atom_id res chain seq x y z
N MET A 1 -24.19 -15.06 15.82
CA MET A 1 -22.78 -15.32 15.50
C MET A 1 -22.18 -16.16 16.61
N HIS A 2 -21.89 -17.44 16.35
CA HIS A 2 -21.08 -18.23 17.28
C HIS A 2 -19.61 -18.07 16.88
N CYS A 3 -18.86 -17.29 17.66
CA CYS A 3 -17.41 -17.22 17.55
C CYS A 3 -16.81 -18.33 18.44
N ARG A 4 -16.58 -19.53 17.89
CA ARG A 4 -15.52 -20.39 18.43
C ARG A 4 -14.22 -19.97 17.74
N SER A 5 -13.32 -19.32 18.49
CA SER A 5 -11.91 -19.20 18.09
C SER A 5 -11.14 -20.37 18.68
N ASN A 6 -10.36 -21.03 17.84
CA ASN A 6 -9.54 -22.21 18.15
C ASN A 6 -8.07 -21.96 17.80
N GLU A 7 -7.51 -20.75 18.00
CA GLU A 7 -6.05 -20.51 17.84
C GLU A 7 -5.27 -21.64 18.53
N VAL A 8 -4.33 -22.40 17.92
CA VAL A 8 -3.04 -22.09 17.22
C VAL A 8 -2.73 -23.28 16.26
N PRO A 9 -1.94 -23.27 15.13
CA PRO A 9 -0.71 -22.49 14.91
C PRO A 9 -0.45 -21.88 13.51
N TYR A 10 0.50 -20.93 13.53
CA TYR A 10 1.28 -20.48 12.37
C TYR A 10 1.96 -21.68 11.70
N ALA A 11 1.64 -21.91 10.42
CA ALA A 11 2.39 -22.84 9.56
C ALA A 11 3.46 -22.04 8.81
N GLY A 12 4.67 -22.01 9.35
CA GLY A 12 5.83 -21.51 8.62
C GLY A 12 6.32 -22.60 7.67
N ASP A 13 6.23 -22.36 6.36
CA ASP A 13 6.93 -23.18 5.38
C ASP A 13 8.38 -22.73 5.32
N PHE A 14 9.28 -23.68 5.56
CA PHE A 14 10.70 -23.52 5.33
C PHE A 14 11.15 -24.52 4.27
N PHE A 15 12.21 -24.18 3.55
CA PHE A 15 12.89 -25.14 2.69
C PHE A 15 14.40 -24.97 2.85
N TYR A 16 15.12 -26.01 2.43
CA TYR A 16 16.58 -25.96 2.35
C TYR A 16 16.99 -25.78 0.89
N ILE A 17 17.96 -24.90 0.66
CA ILE A 17 18.56 -24.66 -0.66
C ILE A 17 20.03 -25.04 -0.62
N GLY A 18 20.54 -25.59 -1.73
CA GLY A 18 21.89 -26.12 -1.80
C GLY A 18 22.04 -27.47 -1.08
N GLY A 19 23.26 -27.76 -0.65
CA GLY A 19 23.63 -29.04 -0.06
C GLY A 19 24.36 -29.96 -1.03
N ARG A 20 25.41 -30.62 -0.54
CA ARG A 20 26.15 -31.66 -1.26
C ARG A 20 26.39 -32.87 -0.38
N SER A 21 26.60 -34.01 -1.01
CA SER A 21 26.97 -35.25 -0.30
C SER A 21 28.42 -35.19 0.20
N ALA A 22 28.64 -35.64 1.44
CA ALA A 22 29.97 -35.82 2.04
C ALA A 22 30.03 -37.16 2.80
N LYS A 23 31.20 -37.83 2.87
CA LYS A 23 31.36 -39.05 3.67
C LYS A 23 31.61 -38.69 5.14
N GLY A 24 30.71 -39.11 6.02
CA GLY A 24 30.85 -39.08 7.48
C GLY A 24 31.19 -40.46 8.07
N ALA A 25 31.47 -40.50 9.38
CA ALA A 25 31.89 -41.71 10.09
C ALA A 25 30.86 -42.85 10.06
N SER A 26 29.57 -42.53 9.88
CA SER A 26 28.46 -43.49 9.82
C SER A 26 27.90 -43.71 8.40
N GLY A 27 28.45 -43.04 7.37
CA GLY A 27 27.94 -43.12 5.99
C GLY A 27 27.93 -41.76 5.28
N THR A 28 27.27 -41.70 4.12
CA THR A 28 27.12 -40.45 3.35
C THR A 28 26.09 -39.53 4.00
N ILE A 29 26.49 -38.29 4.28
CA ILE A 29 25.67 -37.22 4.88
C ILE A 29 25.50 -36.06 3.88
N THR A 30 24.48 -35.22 4.10
CA THR A 30 24.30 -33.95 3.35
C THR A 30 24.78 -32.79 4.21
N VAL A 31 25.68 -31.98 3.66
CA VAL A 31 26.26 -30.78 4.30
C VAL A 31 26.14 -29.58 3.36
N ASP A 32 26.30 -28.37 3.89
CA ASP A 32 26.28 -27.10 3.16
C ASP A 32 24.88 -26.68 2.63
N GLN A 33 23.80 -27.27 3.16
CA GLN A 33 22.42 -26.80 2.91
C GLN A 33 22.08 -25.57 3.76
N ILE A 34 21.40 -24.61 3.16
CA ILE A 34 20.99 -23.35 3.80
C ILE A 34 19.49 -23.39 4.08
N TYR A 35 19.13 -23.18 5.34
CA TYR A 35 17.74 -23.01 5.79
C TYR A 35 17.18 -21.65 5.33
N THR A 36 15.96 -21.61 4.81
CA THR A 36 15.25 -20.36 4.49
C THR A 36 13.74 -20.45 4.77
N GLN A 37 13.14 -19.32 5.14
CA GLN A 37 11.68 -19.10 5.21
C GLN A 37 11.28 -18.10 4.11
N LYS A 38 9.99 -18.05 3.73
CA LYS A 38 9.52 -17.00 2.82
C LYS A 38 9.45 -15.65 3.54
N HIS A 39 9.71 -14.60 2.75
CA HIS A 39 9.87 -13.21 3.16
C HIS A 39 8.81 -12.70 4.13
N THR A 40 9.21 -11.76 4.98
CA THR A 40 8.29 -11.01 5.82
C THR A 40 7.52 -9.95 5.03
N LEU A 41 6.19 -9.94 5.20
CA LEU A 41 5.27 -8.96 4.65
C LEU A 41 4.68 -8.10 5.79
N VAL A 42 4.75 -6.78 5.66
CA VAL A 42 4.14 -5.82 6.58
C VAL A 42 3.04 -5.04 5.87
N PHE A 43 1.82 -5.13 6.39
CA PHE A 43 0.62 -4.58 5.79
C PHE A 43 0.17 -3.28 6.48
N PHE A 44 -0.07 -2.24 5.68
CA PHE A 44 -0.57 -0.93 6.11
C PHE A 44 -1.93 -0.62 5.48
N HIS A 45 -2.97 -0.48 6.30
CA HIS A 45 -4.33 -0.17 5.83
C HIS A 45 -4.49 1.29 5.36
N GLY A 46 -5.54 1.53 4.58
CA GLY A 46 -5.96 2.85 4.11
C GLY A 46 -6.67 3.73 5.15
N GLY A 47 -7.14 4.89 4.70
CA GLY A 47 -7.84 5.86 5.55
C GLY A 47 -9.18 5.32 6.04
N GLY A 48 -9.45 5.49 7.33
CA GLY A 48 -10.73 5.11 7.93
C GLY A 48 -10.95 3.60 8.04
N LEU A 49 -9.89 2.78 7.95
CA LEU A 49 -9.94 1.33 8.16
C LEU A 49 -8.95 0.94 9.27
N SER A 50 -8.82 -0.37 9.55
CA SER A 50 -7.78 -0.91 10.43
C SER A 50 -7.09 -2.11 9.77
N GLY A 51 -6.07 -2.68 10.40
CA GLY A 51 -5.41 -3.90 9.97
C GLY A 51 -6.36 -5.09 9.82
N SER A 52 -7.57 -5.03 10.39
CA SER A 52 -8.63 -6.01 10.14
C SER A 52 -9.03 -6.11 8.66
N THR A 53 -8.76 -5.08 7.86
CA THR A 53 -9.09 -5.05 6.43
C THR A 53 -8.35 -6.09 5.59
N TRP A 54 -7.39 -6.82 6.16
CA TRP A 54 -6.60 -7.82 5.46
C TRP A 54 -6.98 -9.27 5.81
N LEU A 55 -7.92 -9.46 6.74
CA LEU A 55 -8.23 -10.77 7.34
C LEU A 55 -9.22 -11.58 6.49
N ASN A 56 -10.45 -11.08 6.35
CA ASN A 56 -11.51 -11.68 5.55
C ASN A 56 -12.31 -10.54 4.90
N THR A 57 -12.78 -10.79 3.68
CA THR A 57 -13.59 -9.81 2.95
C THR A 57 -14.93 -9.56 3.67
N PRO A 58 -15.63 -8.45 3.38
CA PRO A 58 -16.93 -8.16 3.99
C PRO A 58 -18.01 -9.24 3.74
N ASP A 59 -17.87 -10.01 2.66
CA ASP A 59 -18.68 -11.20 2.33
C ASP A 59 -18.05 -12.53 2.80
N ASN A 60 -17.07 -12.47 3.70
CA ASN A 60 -16.45 -13.61 4.39
C ASN A 60 -15.68 -14.58 3.48
N ARG A 61 -15.12 -14.09 2.37
CA ARG A 61 -14.15 -14.83 1.55
C ARG A 61 -12.74 -14.70 2.12
N GLU A 62 -11.86 -15.57 1.63
CA GLU A 62 -10.43 -15.47 1.86
C GLU A 62 -9.89 -14.11 1.39
N GLU A 63 -8.98 -13.55 2.18
CA GLU A 63 -8.26 -12.32 1.89
C GLU A 63 -6.74 -12.52 2.03
N TRP A 64 -5.98 -11.43 1.91
CA TRP A 64 -4.54 -11.45 1.68
C TRP A 64 -3.77 -12.05 2.85
N ALA A 65 -4.15 -11.80 4.10
CA ALA A 65 -3.44 -12.38 5.25
C ALA A 65 -3.47 -13.91 5.21
N SER A 66 -4.65 -14.49 4.95
CA SER A 66 -4.81 -15.94 4.80
C SER A 66 -4.09 -16.47 3.57
N TYR A 67 -4.20 -15.78 2.43
CA TYR A 67 -3.55 -16.17 1.17
C TYR A 67 -2.02 -16.31 1.32
N PHE A 68 -1.38 -15.30 1.94
CA PHE A 68 0.07 -15.26 2.11
C PHE A 68 0.54 -16.20 3.23
N THR A 69 -0.20 -16.29 4.34
CA THR A 69 0.14 -17.22 5.44
C THR A 69 0.11 -18.68 4.96
N LYS A 70 -0.91 -19.07 4.17
CA LYS A 70 -0.98 -20.42 3.55
C LYS A 70 0.18 -20.73 2.60
N ARG A 71 0.92 -19.71 2.18
CA ARG A 71 2.08 -19.84 1.28
C ARG A 71 3.41 -19.75 2.03
N GLY A 72 3.41 -19.65 3.35
CA GLY A 72 4.62 -19.62 4.18
C GLY A 72 5.18 -18.24 4.48
N TYR A 73 4.54 -17.16 4.04
CA TYR A 73 5.00 -15.81 4.36
C TYR A 73 4.72 -15.49 5.84
N VAL A 74 5.63 -14.76 6.48
CA VAL A 74 5.36 -14.11 7.77
C VAL A 74 4.58 -12.83 7.51
N VAL A 75 3.41 -12.67 8.13
CA VAL A 75 2.50 -11.54 7.89
C VAL A 75 2.31 -10.71 9.15
N TYR A 76 2.65 -9.42 9.07
CA TYR A 76 2.39 -8.42 10.11
C TYR A 76 1.30 -7.46 9.65
N LEU A 77 0.23 -7.31 10.43
CA LEU A 77 -0.87 -6.39 10.14
C LEU A 77 -0.77 -5.17 11.07
N VAL A 78 -0.41 -4.01 10.52
CA VAL A 78 -0.21 -2.78 11.28
C VAL A 78 -1.51 -2.00 11.35
N ASN A 79 -1.84 -1.50 12.55
CA ASN A 79 -2.78 -0.39 12.71
C ASN A 79 -1.98 0.92 12.73
N ASN A 80 -2.27 1.82 11.79
CA ASN A 80 -1.68 3.16 11.77
C ASN A 80 -1.99 3.88 13.09
N ASN A 81 -1.13 4.83 13.46
CA ASN A 81 -1.29 5.60 14.70
C ASN A 81 -2.64 6.32 14.76
N ALA A 82 -3.18 6.48 15.98
CA ALA A 82 -4.50 7.06 16.24
C ALA A 82 -5.67 6.34 15.54
N ILE A 83 -5.49 5.08 15.11
CA ILE A 83 -6.51 4.30 14.41
C ILE A 83 -6.60 2.90 15.01
N GLY A 84 -7.84 2.43 15.21
CA GLY A 84 -8.12 1.08 15.69
C GLY A 84 -7.50 0.79 17.06
N ARG A 85 -6.61 -0.21 17.12
CA ARG A 85 -5.93 -0.61 18.37
C ARG A 85 -4.69 0.24 18.70
N SER A 86 -4.27 1.12 17.81
CA SER A 86 -3.18 2.07 18.03
C SER A 86 -3.76 3.38 18.55
N ALA A 87 -4.19 3.36 19.82
CA ALA A 87 -4.89 4.48 20.45
C ALA A 87 -4.00 5.73 20.62
N GLU A 88 -4.64 6.89 20.70
CA GLU A 88 -4.01 8.19 20.90
C GLU A 88 -4.91 9.05 21.79
N ASN A 89 -4.34 9.83 22.71
CA ASN A 89 -5.08 10.64 23.68
C ASN A 89 -4.66 12.11 23.71
N ALA A 90 -3.68 12.53 22.91
CA ALA A 90 -3.31 13.92 22.69
C ALA A 90 -4.27 14.61 21.71
N PHE A 91 -5.52 14.81 22.15
CA PHE A 91 -6.62 15.33 21.32
C PHE A 91 -6.30 16.62 20.55
N SER A 92 -5.49 17.51 21.12
CA SER A 92 -5.07 18.76 20.48
C SER A 92 -4.12 18.53 19.29
N SER A 93 -3.29 17.49 19.36
CA SER A 93 -2.32 17.14 18.32
C SER A 93 -2.91 16.19 17.27
N PHE A 94 -3.93 15.42 17.66
CA PHE A 94 -4.63 14.45 16.82
C PHE A 94 -6.13 14.77 16.74
N PRO A 95 -6.51 15.88 16.08
CA PRO A 95 -7.91 16.12 15.76
C PRO A 95 -8.44 14.95 14.94
N MET A 96 -9.61 14.42 15.31
CA MET A 96 -10.22 13.24 14.71
C MET A 96 -11.37 13.62 13.79
N ALA A 97 -11.39 13.05 12.59
CA ALA A 97 -12.59 12.99 11.76
C ALA A 97 -13.40 11.73 12.13
N ALA A 98 -14.73 11.84 12.10
CA ALA A 98 -15.64 10.74 12.45
C ALA A 98 -15.41 9.48 11.58
N GLY A 99 -14.90 9.66 10.37
CA GLY A 99 -14.63 8.62 9.38
C GLY A 99 -15.02 9.10 7.99
N SER A 100 -15.16 8.17 7.04
CA SER A 100 -15.62 8.47 5.68
C SER A 100 -17.14 8.46 5.60
N ALA A 101 -17.73 9.47 4.96
CA ALA A 101 -19.18 9.50 4.72
C ALA A 101 -19.60 8.35 3.78
N THR A 102 -20.74 7.73 4.09
CA THR A 102 -21.29 6.59 3.33
C THR A 102 -21.45 6.94 1.85
N GLU A 103 -21.89 8.15 1.55
CA GLU A 103 -22.10 8.68 0.20
C GLU A 103 -20.77 8.80 -0.55
N THR A 104 -19.71 9.25 0.13
CA THR A 104 -18.36 9.33 -0.47
C THR A 104 -17.82 7.94 -0.77
N VAL A 105 -18.01 6.99 0.15
CA VAL A 105 -17.54 5.61 0.00
C VAL A 105 -18.23 4.91 -1.18
N MET A 106 -19.55 5.02 -1.29
CA MET A 106 -20.29 4.50 -2.46
C MET A 106 -19.81 5.14 -3.75
N LYS A 107 -19.75 6.48 -3.76
CA LYS A 107 -19.47 7.29 -4.95
C LYS A 107 -18.10 7.04 -5.57
N PHE A 108 -17.07 6.78 -4.76
CA PHE A 108 -15.70 6.66 -5.26
C PHE A 108 -15.13 5.25 -5.16
N PHE A 109 -15.67 4.39 -4.30
CA PHE A 109 -14.97 3.16 -3.95
C PHE A 109 -15.81 1.89 -4.10
N THR A 110 -17.05 1.85 -3.62
CA THR A 110 -17.80 0.58 -3.53
C THR A 110 -18.86 0.42 -4.60
N SER A 111 -19.39 1.51 -5.15
CA SER A 111 -20.35 1.48 -6.26
C SER A 111 -20.20 2.66 -7.23
N PRO A 112 -18.97 3.06 -7.59
CA PRO A 112 -18.70 4.25 -8.41
C PRO A 112 -19.37 4.21 -9.79
N GLU A 113 -19.70 3.04 -10.33
CA GLU A 113 -20.41 2.91 -11.61
C GLU A 113 -21.79 3.60 -11.64
N ASN A 114 -22.38 3.82 -10.46
CA ASN A 114 -23.66 4.52 -10.30
C ASN A 114 -23.49 6.05 -10.25
N TYR A 115 -22.25 6.56 -10.31
CA TYR A 115 -21.93 7.96 -10.16
C TYR A 115 -21.05 8.42 -11.33
N GLU A 116 -21.44 9.50 -12.00
CA GLU A 116 -20.69 10.03 -13.16
C GLU A 116 -19.56 10.99 -12.71
N THR A 117 -18.75 10.55 -11.75
CA THR A 117 -17.71 11.38 -11.12
C THR A 117 -16.39 11.39 -11.87
N TYR A 118 -16.07 10.30 -12.58
CA TYR A 118 -14.90 10.17 -13.44
C TYR A 118 -15.19 9.15 -14.53
N THR A 119 -14.50 9.24 -15.68
CA THR A 119 -14.86 8.48 -16.89
C THR A 119 -14.78 6.96 -16.69
N GLN A 120 -13.79 6.49 -15.95
CA GLN A 120 -13.52 5.07 -15.75
C GLN A 120 -14.45 4.43 -14.70
N ALA A 121 -15.21 5.22 -13.94
CA ALA A 121 -16.11 4.72 -12.89
C ALA A 121 -17.11 3.68 -13.42
N LYS A 122 -17.62 3.90 -14.65
CA LYS A 122 -18.57 3.00 -15.35
C LYS A 122 -18.02 1.59 -15.60
N LEU A 123 -16.70 1.38 -15.50
CA LEU A 123 -16.08 0.07 -15.70
C LEU A 123 -16.16 -0.82 -14.46
N HIS A 124 -16.53 -0.25 -13.31
CA HIS A 124 -16.50 -0.96 -12.03
C HIS A 124 -17.55 -2.09 -11.99
N THR A 125 -17.08 -3.31 -11.73
CA THR A 125 -17.92 -4.51 -11.77
C THR A 125 -17.51 -5.56 -10.74
N GLN A 126 -16.41 -5.35 -10.01
CA GLN A 126 -15.82 -6.38 -9.16
C GLN A 126 -16.29 -6.32 -7.70
N TRP A 127 -17.07 -5.32 -7.29
CA TRP A 127 -17.61 -5.33 -5.93
C TRP A 127 -18.55 -6.53 -5.67
N PRO A 128 -18.43 -7.21 -4.51
CA PRO A 128 -19.36 -8.26 -4.11
C PRO A 128 -20.70 -7.65 -3.64
N GLY A 129 -21.77 -7.88 -4.38
CA GLY A 129 -23.09 -7.27 -4.13
C GLY A 129 -23.26 -5.94 -4.86
N THR A 130 -24.15 -5.07 -4.38
CA THR A 130 -24.41 -3.77 -5.05
C THR A 130 -23.46 -2.66 -4.64
N GLY A 131 -22.72 -2.84 -3.52
CA GLY A 131 -21.83 -1.79 -3.02
C GLY A 131 -22.54 -0.54 -2.52
N ALA A 132 -23.84 -0.64 -2.27
CA ALA A 132 -24.70 0.47 -1.87
C ALA A 132 -25.58 0.13 -0.66
N ASN A 133 -26.23 1.14 -0.08
CA ASN A 133 -27.10 0.96 1.07
C ASN A 133 -28.21 -0.07 0.81
N GLY A 134 -28.44 -0.92 1.81
CA GLY A 134 -29.40 -2.03 1.73
C GLY A 134 -28.75 -3.37 1.36
N ASP A 135 -27.57 -3.36 0.74
CA ASP A 135 -26.80 -4.58 0.47
C ASP A 135 -26.08 -5.10 1.72
N PRO A 136 -26.20 -6.40 2.06
CA PRO A 136 -25.57 -6.96 3.26
C PRO A 136 -24.04 -6.86 3.27
N VAL A 137 -23.39 -6.98 2.12
CA VAL A 137 -21.93 -6.93 1.99
C VAL A 137 -21.44 -5.51 2.22
N TYR A 138 -22.06 -4.53 1.59
CA TYR A 138 -21.77 -3.11 1.84
C TYR A 138 -22.07 -2.71 3.29
N ASN A 139 -23.20 -3.18 3.84
CA ASN A 139 -23.55 -2.93 5.25
C ASN A 139 -22.54 -3.52 6.22
N GLN A 140 -21.88 -4.64 5.86
CA GLN A 140 -20.79 -5.18 6.66
C GLN A 140 -19.50 -4.38 6.47
N PHE A 141 -19.17 -4.02 5.22
CA PHE A 141 -17.99 -3.20 4.91
C PHE A 141 -18.01 -1.86 5.64
N LYS A 142 -19.12 -1.11 5.58
CA LYS A 142 -19.21 0.22 6.18
C LYS A 142 -19.09 0.23 7.71
N LYS A 143 -19.30 -0.91 8.39
CA LYS A 143 -19.04 -1.06 9.83
C LYS A 143 -17.55 -1.14 10.16
N SER A 144 -16.71 -1.45 9.19
CA SER A 144 -15.25 -1.41 9.33
C SER A 144 -14.68 0.01 9.23
N LEU A 145 -15.50 0.97 8.78
CA LEU A 145 -15.10 2.36 8.69
C LEU A 145 -15.02 2.96 10.09
N ILE A 146 -13.85 3.47 10.44
CA ILE A 146 -13.54 4.03 11.76
C ILE A 146 -12.92 5.42 11.63
N SER A 147 -12.91 6.13 12.75
CA SER A 147 -12.32 7.47 12.84
C SER A 147 -10.82 7.46 12.56
N LEU A 148 -10.32 8.58 12.04
CA LEU A 148 -8.91 8.81 11.75
C LEU A 148 -8.54 10.26 12.04
N THR A 149 -7.27 10.53 12.28
CA THR A 149 -6.79 11.91 12.46
C THR A 149 -6.77 12.67 11.13
N THR A 150 -7.08 13.96 11.17
CA THR A 150 -6.89 14.89 10.05
C THR A 150 -5.51 15.55 10.05
N ASN A 151 -4.71 15.35 11.11
CA ASN A 151 -3.35 15.85 11.18
C ASN A 151 -2.37 14.86 10.53
N PHE A 152 -2.18 15.01 9.22
CA PHE A 152 -1.27 14.16 8.46
C PHE A 152 0.20 14.29 8.87
N VAL A 153 0.64 15.43 9.41
CA VAL A 153 2.02 15.57 9.90
C VAL A 153 2.26 14.66 11.11
N CYS A 154 1.35 14.67 12.07
CA CYS A 154 1.42 13.78 13.23
C CYS A 154 1.24 12.30 12.83
N GLN A 155 0.36 12.03 11.86
CA GLN A 155 0.19 10.68 11.31
C GLN A 155 1.46 10.16 10.63
N GLU A 156 2.17 11.01 9.90
CA GLU A 156 3.42 10.65 9.24
C GLU A 156 4.59 10.51 10.22
N ASN A 157 4.65 11.30 11.29
CA ASN A 157 5.74 11.23 12.26
C ASN A 157 5.70 9.97 13.16
N ALA A 158 4.51 9.42 13.43
CA ALA A 158 4.38 8.24 14.28
C ALA A 158 5.08 6.97 13.73
N PRO A 159 4.87 6.54 12.46
CA PRO A 159 5.61 5.41 11.90
C PRO A 159 7.10 5.70 11.76
N ARG A 160 7.53 6.98 11.65
CA ARG A 160 8.96 7.33 11.62
C ARG A 160 9.63 7.13 12.98
N ALA A 161 8.89 7.38 14.07
CA ALA A 161 9.39 7.21 15.43
C ALA A 161 9.62 5.73 15.80
N GLY A 162 8.70 4.84 15.42
CA GLY A 162 8.75 3.42 15.83
C GLY A 162 8.99 2.43 14.69
N GLY A 163 8.84 2.82 13.43
CA GLY A 163 8.89 1.90 12.29
C GLY A 163 10.29 1.35 12.02
N ARG A 164 11.35 2.11 12.29
CA ARG A 164 12.73 1.58 12.25
C ARG A 164 12.93 0.47 13.28
N GLU A 165 12.43 0.67 14.50
CA GLU A 165 12.49 -0.34 15.55
C GLU A 165 11.71 -1.59 15.13
N LEU A 166 10.45 -1.43 14.68
CA LEU A 166 9.63 -2.52 14.14
C LEU A 166 10.39 -3.32 13.08
N LEU A 167 10.91 -2.64 12.06
CA LEU A 167 11.60 -3.31 10.95
C LEU A 167 12.91 -3.98 11.39
N SER A 168 13.64 -3.40 12.36
CA SER A 168 14.85 -4.01 12.89
C SER A 168 14.59 -5.31 13.66
N LEU A 169 13.42 -5.44 14.29
CA LEU A 169 13.02 -6.62 15.05
C LEU A 169 12.62 -7.81 14.16
N LEU A 170 12.38 -7.58 12.86
CA LEU A 170 11.98 -8.64 11.93
C LEU A 170 13.12 -9.60 11.59
N GLY A 171 14.38 -9.17 11.77
CA GLY A 171 15.57 -10.00 11.50
C GLY A 171 15.90 -10.19 10.01
N GLU A 172 15.04 -9.72 9.10
CA GLU A 172 15.25 -9.72 7.65
C GLU A 172 14.64 -8.47 7.00
N LYS A 173 14.93 -8.25 5.70
CA LYS A 173 14.26 -7.19 4.95
C LYS A 173 12.80 -7.58 4.67
N ALA A 174 11.89 -6.65 4.90
CA ALA A 174 10.47 -6.87 4.67
C ALA A 174 9.96 -6.23 3.37
N PHE A 175 8.95 -6.85 2.77
CA PHE A 175 8.11 -6.18 1.77
C PHE A 175 6.99 -5.44 2.48
N LEU A 176 6.83 -4.16 2.17
CA LEU A 176 5.79 -3.32 2.75
C LEU A 176 4.64 -3.21 1.76
N ILE A 177 3.48 -3.78 2.12
CA ILE A 177 2.26 -3.74 1.31
C ILE A 177 1.33 -2.71 1.94
N SER A 178 0.81 -1.78 1.15
CA SER A 178 -0.01 -0.69 1.66
C SER A 178 -1.20 -0.39 0.75
N HIS A 179 -2.24 0.20 1.31
CA HIS A 179 -3.41 0.67 0.57
C HIS A 179 -3.69 2.15 0.85
N SER A 180 -4.04 2.93 -0.18
CA SER A 180 -4.58 4.29 -0.03
C SER A 180 -3.72 5.15 0.89
N LEU A 181 -4.30 5.79 1.92
CA LEU A 181 -3.57 6.60 2.91
C LEU A 181 -2.38 5.87 3.55
N GLY A 182 -2.47 4.54 3.67
CA GLY A 182 -1.42 3.69 4.23
C GLY A 182 -0.12 3.72 3.42
N SER A 183 -0.16 4.08 2.13
CA SER A 183 1.03 4.18 1.25
C SER A 183 2.07 5.23 1.68
N ARG A 184 1.70 6.13 2.59
CA ARG A 184 2.65 7.07 3.20
C ARG A 184 3.64 6.38 4.12
N ASN A 185 3.23 5.32 4.81
CA ASN A 185 4.09 4.57 5.72
C ASN A 185 5.31 3.99 4.98
N PRO A 186 5.16 3.13 3.95
CA PRO A 186 6.32 2.55 3.28
C PRO A 186 7.17 3.59 2.57
N LEU A 187 6.57 4.68 2.08
CA LEU A 187 7.32 5.78 1.49
C LEU A 187 8.26 6.46 2.51
N LEU A 188 7.74 6.78 3.70
CA LEU A 188 8.52 7.41 4.77
C LEU A 188 9.57 6.45 5.35
N LEU A 189 9.23 5.18 5.52
CA LEU A 189 10.19 4.17 5.96
C LEU A 189 11.28 3.93 4.92
N SER A 190 10.96 4.01 3.62
CA SER A 190 11.97 3.98 2.54
C SER A 190 12.89 5.19 2.58
N ASN A 191 12.44 6.33 3.11
CA ASN A 191 13.31 7.47 3.35
C ASN A 191 14.21 7.28 4.57
N ASP A 192 13.65 6.79 5.69
CA ASP A 192 14.29 6.82 7.00
C ASP A 192 15.15 5.59 7.30
N CYS A 193 14.78 4.43 6.76
CA CYS A 193 15.45 3.17 7.03
C CYS A 193 15.35 2.16 5.85
N PRO A 194 15.74 2.57 4.62
CA PRO A 194 15.65 1.74 3.42
C PRO A 194 16.42 0.41 3.52
N GLU A 195 17.41 0.31 4.40
CA GLU A 195 18.21 -0.90 4.62
C GLU A 195 17.38 -2.10 5.12
N TYR A 196 16.19 -1.89 5.71
CA TYR A 196 15.31 -2.96 6.18
C TYR A 196 14.20 -3.33 5.20
N ILE A 197 14.16 -2.73 4.00
CA ILE A 197 13.02 -2.85 3.09
C ILE A 197 13.46 -3.55 1.81
N ALA A 198 12.77 -4.65 1.49
CA ALA A 198 12.98 -5.42 0.26
C ALA A 198 12.19 -4.82 -0.93
N GLY A 199 11.04 -4.21 -0.64
CA GLY A 199 10.23 -3.51 -1.64
C GLY A 199 9.01 -2.82 -1.03
N SER A 200 8.53 -1.77 -1.68
CA SER A 200 7.33 -1.02 -1.34
C SER A 200 6.26 -1.29 -2.41
N ILE A 201 5.15 -1.89 -1.99
CA ILE A 201 4.01 -2.24 -2.83
C ILE A 201 2.82 -1.41 -2.37
N ASN A 202 2.31 -0.57 -3.27
CA ASN A 202 1.29 0.42 -2.94
C ASN A 202 0.07 0.14 -3.82
N LEU A 203 -1.02 -0.26 -3.18
CA LEU A 203 -2.31 -0.44 -3.81
C LEU A 203 -3.00 0.91 -3.75
N GLU A 204 -3.31 1.51 -4.91
CA GLU A 204 -4.15 2.71 -4.94
C GLU A 204 -3.57 3.84 -4.07
N ALA A 205 -2.30 4.22 -4.29
CA ALA A 205 -1.56 5.07 -3.37
C ALA A 205 -2.19 6.47 -3.21
N ALA A 206 -2.49 6.89 -1.97
CA ALA A 206 -2.98 8.24 -1.67
C ALA A 206 -1.85 9.27 -1.42
N THR A 207 -0.67 9.02 -2.00
CA THR A 207 0.45 9.98 -2.04
C THR A 207 0.25 10.95 -3.19
N SER A 208 -0.88 11.69 -3.19
CA SER A 208 -1.17 12.68 -4.21
C SER A 208 -0.11 13.79 -4.18
N LEU A 209 0.46 14.07 -5.34
CA LEU A 209 1.63 14.94 -5.52
C LEU A 209 1.27 16.41 -5.45
N PHE A 210 1.70 17.10 -4.40
CA PHE A 210 1.47 18.54 -4.17
C PHE A 210 0.00 19.00 -4.18
N TRP A 211 -0.94 18.13 -4.54
CA TRP A 211 -2.30 18.48 -4.91
C TRP A 211 -3.25 17.32 -4.60
N PHE A 212 -4.32 17.60 -3.89
CA PHE A 212 -5.45 16.69 -3.69
C PHE A 212 -6.57 17.07 -4.67
N TYR A 213 -6.93 16.15 -5.57
CA TYR A 213 -8.02 16.38 -6.52
C TYR A 213 -9.38 16.33 -5.81
N ALA A 214 -10.24 17.28 -6.15
CA ALA A 214 -11.61 17.33 -5.67
C ALA A 214 -12.54 16.39 -6.48
N GLU A 215 -13.78 16.26 -6.02
CA GLU A 215 -14.86 15.79 -6.90
C GLU A 215 -15.06 16.79 -8.05
N GLY A 216 -15.19 16.30 -9.29
CA GLY A 216 -15.15 17.19 -10.46
C GLY A 216 -13.71 17.55 -10.82
N LEU A 217 -13.45 18.75 -11.34
CA LEU A 217 -12.10 19.25 -11.68
C LEU A 217 -11.50 20.11 -10.56
N GLY A 218 -10.19 20.31 -10.58
CA GLY A 218 -9.47 21.11 -9.59
C GLY A 218 -9.19 20.35 -8.30
N GLY A 219 -8.99 21.09 -7.22
CA GLY A 219 -8.53 20.52 -5.95
C GLY A 219 -7.90 21.55 -5.03
N CYS A 220 -7.07 21.09 -4.12
CA CYS A 220 -6.32 21.94 -3.20
C CYS A 220 -4.88 21.46 -3.03
N ALA A 221 -3.99 22.38 -2.66
CA ALA A 221 -2.61 22.05 -2.36
C ALA A 221 -2.52 21.03 -1.20
N GLY A 222 -1.60 20.08 -1.33
CA GLY A 222 -1.35 19.00 -0.38
C GLY A 222 0.11 18.59 -0.40
N SER A 223 0.55 17.71 0.51
CA SER A 223 1.86 17.05 0.44
C SER A 223 3.04 17.99 0.08
N PRO A 224 3.35 19.01 0.91
CA PRO A 224 4.35 20.04 0.62
C PRO A 224 5.75 19.49 0.24
N TRP A 225 6.06 18.24 0.59
CA TRP A 225 7.34 17.60 0.26
C TRP A 225 7.24 16.66 -0.94
N GLY A 226 6.29 16.91 -1.84
CA GLY A 226 5.97 16.10 -3.01
C GLY A 226 4.93 15.05 -2.69
N LEU A 227 5.37 13.96 -2.07
CA LEU A 227 4.52 12.80 -1.75
C LEU A 227 4.11 12.74 -0.27
N THR A 228 4.66 13.63 0.57
CA THR A 228 4.54 13.61 2.04
C THR A 228 4.26 15.01 2.61
N ASN A 229 3.74 15.06 3.83
CA ASN A 229 3.52 16.29 4.61
C ASN A 229 4.71 16.61 5.53
N THR A 230 5.53 15.60 5.82
CA THR A 230 6.78 15.71 6.56
C THR A 230 7.99 15.70 5.62
N PRO A 231 9.11 16.35 6.00
CA PRO A 231 10.31 16.40 5.16
C PRO A 231 10.88 15.02 4.82
N VAL A 232 11.29 14.84 3.57
CA VAL A 232 12.06 13.68 3.11
C VAL A 232 13.41 14.14 2.54
N THR A 233 14.34 13.21 2.42
CA THR A 233 15.72 13.49 2.01
C THR A 233 15.77 13.75 0.51
N TYR A 234 16.03 15.01 0.15
CA TYR A 234 16.28 15.43 -1.22
C TYR A 234 17.78 15.64 -1.48
N ASP A 235 18.20 15.42 -2.72
CA ASP A 235 19.54 15.76 -3.22
C ASP A 235 19.43 16.67 -4.48
N PRO A 236 20.05 17.86 -4.47
CA PRO A 236 20.77 18.49 -3.36
C PRO A 236 19.86 18.85 -2.18
N LEU A 237 20.40 18.80 -0.96
CA LEU A 237 19.72 19.28 0.25
C LEU A 237 19.47 20.79 0.12
N SER A 238 18.26 21.25 0.46
CA SER A 238 17.91 22.67 0.53
C SER A 238 17.48 23.04 1.93
N ALA A 239 17.98 24.17 2.44
CA ALA A 239 17.55 24.76 3.71
C ALA A 239 16.22 25.54 3.59
N ALA A 240 15.76 25.85 2.38
CA ALA A 240 14.57 26.66 2.14
C ALA A 240 13.42 25.81 1.59
N HIS A 241 12.33 25.75 2.38
CA HIS A 241 10.91 25.61 2.00
C HIS A 241 10.51 24.33 1.21
N PRO A 242 9.21 23.95 1.24
CA PRO A 242 8.71 22.85 0.42
C PRO A 242 9.04 23.02 -1.06
N LEU A 243 9.09 21.90 -1.79
CA LEU A 243 9.43 21.91 -3.22
C LEU A 243 8.44 22.77 -4.01
N GLU A 244 8.97 23.52 -4.98
CA GLU A 244 8.13 24.22 -5.96
C GLU A 244 7.64 23.23 -7.01
N SER A 245 6.35 23.37 -7.36
CA SER A 245 5.69 22.56 -8.39
C SER A 245 4.81 23.44 -9.26
N GLU A 246 4.61 23.05 -10.52
CA GLU A 246 3.73 23.73 -11.45
C GLU A 246 2.71 22.75 -12.05
N SER A 247 1.50 23.21 -12.36
CA SER A 247 0.49 22.39 -13.04
C SER A 247 0.88 22.16 -14.50
N VAL A 248 0.91 20.91 -14.94
CA VAL A 248 1.23 20.50 -16.30
C VAL A 248 0.18 19.53 -16.84
N GLY A 249 -0.24 19.75 -18.08
CA GLY A 249 -1.25 18.93 -18.77
C GLY A 249 -2.66 19.52 -18.67
N GLU A 250 -3.54 19.04 -19.54
CA GLU A 250 -4.96 19.38 -19.51
C GLU A 250 -5.68 18.52 -18.47
N GLU A 251 -6.44 19.14 -17.56
CA GLU A 251 -7.22 18.41 -16.57
C GLU A 251 -8.57 18.00 -17.13
N THR A 252 -8.85 16.70 -17.11
CA THR A 252 -10.14 16.11 -17.47
C THR A 252 -10.60 15.11 -16.42
N LEU A 253 -11.88 14.73 -16.45
CA LEU A 253 -12.40 13.67 -15.58
C LEU A 253 -11.84 12.27 -15.90
N ALA A 254 -11.26 12.08 -17.09
CA ALA A 254 -10.60 10.83 -17.47
C ALA A 254 -9.11 10.80 -17.09
N HIS A 255 -8.49 11.97 -17.00
CA HIS A 255 -7.05 12.13 -16.88
C HIS A 255 -6.73 13.49 -16.24
N ARG A 256 -6.15 13.47 -15.04
CA ARG A 256 -5.79 14.67 -14.30
C ARG A 256 -4.48 15.28 -14.79
N ASN A 257 -4.38 16.59 -14.71
CA ASN A 257 -3.11 17.30 -14.83
C ASN A 257 -2.18 16.92 -13.66
N CYS A 258 -0.87 16.99 -13.84
CA CYS A 258 0.11 16.68 -12.79
C CYS A 258 0.80 17.93 -12.24
N TYR A 259 1.44 17.78 -11.09
CA TYR A 259 2.24 18.83 -10.44
C TYR A 259 3.70 18.38 -10.27
N PRO A 260 4.50 18.27 -11.34
CA PRO A 260 5.92 17.91 -11.22
C PRO A 260 6.75 18.98 -10.51
N GLN A 261 7.96 18.61 -10.09
CA GLN A 261 8.94 19.59 -9.59
C GLN A 261 9.35 20.55 -10.69
N VAL A 262 9.51 21.83 -10.34
CA VAL A 262 10.17 22.82 -11.21
C VAL A 262 11.63 22.39 -11.42
N LYS A 263 12.17 22.61 -12.63
CA LYS A 263 13.55 22.21 -12.97
C LYS A 263 14.58 23.17 -12.37
N PRO A 264 15.76 22.68 -11.94
CA PRO A 264 16.17 21.27 -11.93
C PRO A 264 15.54 20.47 -10.79
N ALA A 265 14.93 19.32 -11.13
CA ALA A 265 14.25 18.48 -10.15
C ALA A 265 15.24 17.80 -9.20
N ARG A 266 14.97 17.88 -7.90
CA ARG A 266 15.75 17.22 -6.85
C ARG A 266 15.47 15.74 -6.83
N LYS A 267 16.47 14.96 -6.43
CA LYS A 267 16.42 13.50 -6.35
C LYS A 267 16.02 13.03 -4.96
N LEU A 268 15.46 11.83 -4.88
CA LEU A 268 15.06 11.18 -3.64
C LEU A 268 15.99 9.99 -3.33
N PRO A 269 17.26 10.23 -2.97
CA PRO A 269 18.28 9.19 -2.92
C PRO A 269 17.99 8.05 -1.93
N GLN A 270 17.23 8.30 -0.85
CA GLN A 270 16.89 7.24 0.11
C GLN A 270 15.72 6.40 -0.39
N ILE A 271 14.62 7.03 -0.78
CA ILE A 271 13.43 6.36 -1.31
C ILE A 271 13.77 5.51 -2.54
N ASN A 272 14.64 6.04 -3.42
CA ASN A 272 15.06 5.35 -4.64
C ASN A 272 15.88 4.07 -4.40
N LYS A 273 16.35 3.80 -3.17
CA LYS A 273 17.02 2.53 -2.83
C LYS A 273 16.05 1.35 -2.74
N VAL A 274 14.76 1.64 -2.55
CA VAL A 274 13.73 0.62 -2.36
C VAL A 274 12.97 0.41 -3.68
N PRO A 275 12.83 -0.83 -4.18
CA PRO A 275 11.96 -1.13 -5.32
C PRO A 275 10.52 -0.69 -5.04
N TYR A 276 9.92 0.06 -5.95
CA TYR A 276 8.58 0.62 -5.79
C TYR A 276 7.61 0.04 -6.82
N LEU A 277 6.48 -0.48 -6.36
CA LEU A 277 5.34 -0.90 -7.16
C LEU A 277 4.10 -0.08 -6.79
N LEU A 278 3.41 0.44 -7.80
CA LEU A 278 2.04 0.93 -7.72
C LEU A 278 1.11 -0.01 -8.48
N LEU A 279 0.03 -0.45 -7.84
CA LEU A 279 -1.03 -1.22 -8.46
C LEU A 279 -2.34 -0.43 -8.44
N THR A 280 -2.92 -0.20 -9.62
CA THR A 280 -4.14 0.60 -9.80
C THR A 280 -5.20 -0.22 -10.53
N GLY A 281 -6.41 -0.25 -10.00
CA GLY A 281 -7.61 -0.84 -10.58
C GLY A 281 -8.12 -0.03 -11.77
N GLU A 282 -8.58 -0.73 -12.81
CA GLU A 282 -9.09 -0.12 -14.05
C GLU A 282 -10.22 0.89 -13.83
N ALA A 283 -11.09 0.64 -12.86
CA ALA A 283 -12.26 1.45 -12.56
C ALA A 283 -12.11 2.32 -11.30
N SER A 284 -10.91 2.37 -10.71
CA SER A 284 -10.64 3.23 -9.56
C SER A 284 -10.48 4.70 -9.95
N VAL A 285 -10.85 5.62 -9.06
CA VAL A 285 -10.55 7.06 -9.22
C VAL A 285 -9.04 7.32 -9.39
N HIS A 286 -8.18 6.48 -8.80
CA HIS A 286 -6.74 6.59 -8.88
C HIS A 286 -6.20 6.46 -10.31
N ILE A 287 -6.89 5.73 -11.19
CA ILE A 287 -6.45 5.59 -12.60
C ILE A 287 -6.35 6.95 -13.31
N THR A 288 -7.08 7.96 -12.81
CA THR A 288 -7.08 9.32 -13.35
C THR A 288 -5.82 10.10 -13.01
N TYR A 289 -5.08 9.77 -11.94
CA TYR A 289 -3.94 10.58 -11.46
C TYR A 289 -2.69 9.80 -11.01
N ASP A 290 -2.74 8.47 -10.86
CA ASP A 290 -1.59 7.66 -10.40
C ASP A 290 -0.38 7.75 -11.35
N HIS A 291 -0.62 8.07 -12.63
CA HIS A 291 0.44 8.38 -13.59
C HIS A 291 1.35 9.53 -13.12
N CYS A 292 0.78 10.53 -12.42
CA CYS A 292 1.55 11.63 -11.85
C CYS A 292 2.56 11.11 -10.82
N VAL A 293 2.14 10.22 -9.90
CA VAL A 293 3.01 9.62 -8.86
C VAL A 293 4.19 8.92 -9.49
N ILE A 294 3.92 8.12 -10.52
CA ILE A 294 4.93 7.38 -11.28
C ILE A 294 5.92 8.34 -11.95
N ASP A 295 5.42 9.38 -12.61
CA ASP A 295 6.28 10.31 -13.35
C ASP A 295 7.11 11.20 -12.43
N PHE A 296 6.58 11.60 -11.27
CA PHE A 296 7.36 12.29 -10.24
C PHE A 296 8.47 11.40 -9.68
N LEU A 297 8.18 10.14 -9.35
CA LEU A 297 9.21 9.22 -8.83
C LEU A 297 10.32 9.00 -9.87
N LYS A 298 9.98 8.89 -11.16
CA LYS A 298 10.98 8.88 -12.25
C LYS A 298 11.76 10.20 -12.31
N GLN A 299 11.07 11.34 -12.24
CA GLN A 299 11.69 12.67 -12.23
C GLN A 299 12.69 12.81 -11.07
N ALA A 300 12.36 12.27 -9.91
CA ALA A 300 13.18 12.22 -8.70
C ALA A 300 14.29 11.15 -8.75
N GLY A 301 14.51 10.48 -9.88
CA GLY A 301 15.61 9.54 -10.13
C GLY A 301 15.30 8.08 -9.77
N GLY A 302 14.05 7.77 -9.41
CA GLY A 302 13.60 6.42 -9.11
C GLY A 302 13.28 5.61 -10.36
N LYS A 303 13.00 4.32 -10.15
CA LYS A 303 12.56 3.38 -11.19
C LYS A 303 11.25 2.69 -10.77
N PRO A 304 10.17 3.45 -10.53
CA PRO A 304 8.91 2.89 -10.09
C PRO A 304 8.32 1.98 -11.17
N GLN A 305 7.68 0.90 -10.74
CA GLN A 305 6.85 0.07 -11.59
C GLN A 305 5.38 0.42 -11.39
N TRP A 306 4.62 0.46 -12.48
CA TRP A 306 3.19 0.68 -12.44
C TRP A 306 2.47 -0.47 -13.11
N ILE A 307 1.62 -1.15 -12.35
CA ILE A 307 0.72 -2.16 -12.87
C ILE A 307 -0.68 -1.55 -12.86
N LYS A 308 -1.28 -1.48 -14.05
CA LYS A 308 -2.71 -1.22 -14.22
C LYS A 308 -3.40 -2.57 -14.36
N SER A 309 -4.36 -2.87 -13.48
CA SER A 309 -5.01 -4.19 -13.44
C SER A 309 -5.64 -4.56 -14.79
N GLY A 310 -6.26 -3.58 -15.47
CA GLY A 310 -6.91 -3.75 -16.77
C GLY A 310 -5.93 -4.17 -17.88
N ASP A 311 -4.72 -3.61 -17.90
CA ASP A 311 -3.66 -3.98 -18.86
C ASP A 311 -3.19 -5.43 -18.66
N TRP A 312 -3.36 -5.97 -17.46
CA TRP A 312 -3.05 -7.35 -17.09
C TRP A 312 -4.25 -8.30 -17.23
N GLY A 313 -5.36 -7.82 -17.80
CA GLY A 313 -6.58 -8.61 -18.02
C GLY A 313 -7.52 -8.69 -16.81
N PHE A 314 -7.19 -8.05 -15.69
CA PHE A 314 -8.04 -7.98 -14.50
C PHE A 314 -8.89 -6.71 -14.53
N LYS A 315 -10.07 -6.83 -15.14
CA LYS A 315 -10.96 -5.72 -15.46
C LYS A 315 -11.99 -5.43 -14.38
N GLY A 316 -12.39 -4.17 -14.31
CA GLY A 316 -13.47 -3.66 -13.46
C GLY A 316 -13.17 -3.55 -11.97
N ASN A 317 -11.89 -3.63 -11.60
CA ASN A 317 -11.44 -3.42 -10.24
C ASN A 317 -11.47 -1.93 -9.85
N GLY A 318 -11.98 -1.64 -8.66
CA GLY A 318 -12.03 -0.32 -8.06
C GLY A 318 -10.96 -0.12 -6.98
N HIS A 319 -11.21 0.85 -6.10
CA HIS A 319 -10.26 1.27 -5.07
C HIS A 319 -9.97 0.20 -4.01
N PHE A 320 -10.93 -0.69 -3.75
CA PHE A 320 -10.76 -1.79 -2.80
C PHE A 320 -10.51 -3.11 -3.52
N LEU A 321 -9.68 -3.11 -4.56
CA LEU A 321 -9.29 -4.29 -5.36
C LEU A 321 -8.90 -5.54 -4.55
N TYR A 322 -8.51 -5.39 -3.29
CA TYR A 322 -8.16 -6.49 -2.38
C TYR A 322 -9.37 -7.11 -1.64
N VAL A 323 -10.53 -6.45 -1.61
CA VAL A 323 -11.80 -7.00 -1.06
C VAL A 323 -12.76 -7.48 -2.15
N GLU A 324 -12.52 -7.07 -3.40
CA GLU A 324 -13.38 -7.34 -4.54
C GLU A 324 -13.45 -8.84 -4.93
N LYS A 325 -14.39 -9.21 -5.81
CA LYS A 325 -14.70 -10.60 -6.18
C LYS A 325 -13.48 -11.38 -6.66
N ASN A 326 -12.62 -10.73 -7.42
CA ASN A 326 -11.39 -11.31 -7.96
C ASN A 326 -10.15 -11.03 -7.08
N ASN A 327 -10.31 -10.70 -5.80
CA ASN A 327 -9.21 -10.31 -4.93
C ASN A 327 -8.02 -11.27 -4.94
N ILE A 328 -8.23 -12.59 -4.96
CA ILE A 328 -7.15 -13.59 -4.98
C ILE A 328 -6.33 -13.53 -6.26
N GLN A 329 -6.95 -13.16 -7.39
CA GLN A 329 -6.23 -12.95 -8.65
C GLN A 329 -5.34 -11.71 -8.54
N ILE A 330 -5.85 -10.65 -7.93
CA ILE A 330 -5.10 -9.42 -7.64
C ILE A 330 -3.96 -9.68 -6.64
N THR A 331 -4.19 -10.47 -5.58
CA THR A 331 -3.12 -10.91 -4.66
C THR A 331 -2.02 -11.64 -5.41
N GLY A 332 -2.36 -12.46 -6.42
CA GLY A 332 -1.40 -13.18 -7.25
C GLY A 332 -0.45 -12.27 -8.04
N ILE A 333 -0.89 -11.07 -8.45
CA ILE A 333 -0.02 -10.05 -9.08
C ILE A 333 1.06 -9.62 -8.07
N VAL A 334 0.65 -9.32 -6.84
CA VAL A 334 1.55 -8.88 -5.77
C VAL A 334 2.49 -10.00 -5.36
N ASP A 335 1.99 -11.22 -5.18
CA ASP A 335 2.81 -12.40 -4.86
C ASP A 335 3.88 -12.64 -5.94
N THR A 336 3.49 -12.58 -7.22
CA THR A 336 4.43 -12.70 -8.34
C THR A 336 5.52 -11.63 -8.29
N TRP A 337 5.15 -10.40 -7.96
CA TRP A 337 6.11 -9.30 -7.84
C TRP A 337 7.07 -9.50 -6.66
N VAL A 338 6.55 -9.91 -5.49
CA VAL A 338 7.35 -10.24 -4.30
C VAL A 338 8.35 -11.33 -4.63
N GLN A 339 7.90 -12.44 -5.22
CA GLN A 339 8.76 -13.55 -5.61
C GLN A 339 9.87 -13.09 -6.56
N LYS A 340 9.53 -12.35 -7.63
CA LYS A 340 10.51 -11.85 -8.59
C LYS A 340 11.58 -10.95 -7.97
N ASN A 341 11.20 -10.07 -7.04
CA ASN A 341 12.14 -9.15 -6.40
C ASN A 341 12.91 -9.77 -5.23
N SER A 342 12.47 -10.92 -4.75
CA SER A 342 13.18 -11.70 -3.74
C SER A 342 14.39 -12.44 -4.30
N PHE A 343 14.28 -13.02 -5.49
CA PHE A 343 15.37 -13.77 -6.14
C PHE A 343 16.46 -12.88 -6.75
N ASN A 344 16.17 -11.60 -7.01
CA ASN A 344 17.18 -10.66 -7.51
C ASN A 344 18.20 -10.25 -6.44
N GLY A 345 17.92 -10.49 -5.15
CA GLY A 345 18.84 -10.19 -4.04
C GLY A 345 19.91 -11.24 -3.78
N THR A 346 19.80 -12.44 -4.36
CA THR A 346 20.74 -13.55 -4.13
C THR A 346 21.84 -13.68 -5.19
N ASN A 347 21.79 -12.91 -6.28
CA ASN A 347 22.74 -12.98 -7.40
C ASN A 347 23.88 -11.93 -7.35
N SER A 348 24.08 -11.29 -6.19
CA SER A 348 25.16 -10.33 -5.97
C SER A 348 26.03 -10.73 -4.77
N ALA A 349 26.59 -11.92 -4.83
CA ALA A 349 27.69 -12.39 -3.97
C ALA A 349 28.77 -13.04 -4.83
#